data_AF-A0A959P2Z7-F1
#
_entry.id   AF-A0A959P2Z7-F1
#
_cell.length_a   1.000
_cell.length_b   1.000
_cell.length_c   1.000
_cell.angle_alpha   90.00
_cell.angle_beta   90.00
_cell.angle_gamma   90.00
#
_symmetry.space_group_name_H-M   'P 1'
#
loop_
_entity.id
_entity.type
_entity.pdbx_description
1 polymer ?
#
loop_
_entity_poly.entity_id
_entity_poly.type
_entity_poly.pdbx_seq_one_letter_code
_entity_poly.pdbx_strand_id
1 'polypeptide(L)'
;MKTFISDYLLYPPILTDEQIRALTGALKNGLFLDQPVPYDKFADITYESEFNGLQLPKNKLIKMSKKKHVDAFFKNGTLQLGTFEYYRNHENEEVKDVEEGSTILVGSNSKNTAVITITGGFDHYVFCCFDGEADQEIIKKFEYDTYFEIIDPEGFQRAISQKLNAELSKQSRCLYRDDKVLVSQVSEEFNFDVLSSHMENLGDVSKFFIKHKRFQHQNEFRFIWKLPNDIEKPIIMDFPEAIKFCQRQKNPSPT
;
A
#
# COMPACT_ATOMS: atom_id res chain seq x y z
N MET A 1 8.73 16.34 -3.58
CA MET A 1 8.29 15.06 -3.04
C MET A 1 9.51 14.18 -2.89
N LYS A 2 9.80 13.73 -1.68
CA LYS A 2 10.92 12.81 -1.43
C LYS A 2 10.59 11.45 -2.04
N THR A 3 11.58 10.85 -2.68
CA THR A 3 11.60 9.44 -3.10
C THR A 3 13.05 8.99 -3.02
N PHE A 4 13.30 7.81 -2.43
CA PHE A 4 14.63 7.24 -2.34
C PHE A 4 14.78 6.14 -3.37
N ILE A 5 15.89 6.16 -4.10
CA ILE A 5 16.28 5.14 -5.06
C ILE A 5 17.54 4.49 -4.52
N SER A 6 17.50 3.18 -4.24
CA SER A 6 18.70 2.44 -3.81
C SER A 6 19.43 1.80 -4.99
N ASP A 7 18.68 1.35 -5.98
CA ASP A 7 19.20 0.63 -7.14
C ASP A 7 18.58 1.17 -8.42
N TYR A 8 19.38 1.31 -9.46
CA TYR A 8 18.94 1.66 -10.80
C TYR A 8 19.75 0.91 -11.84
N LEU A 9 19.08 0.06 -12.62
CA LEU A 9 19.68 -0.73 -13.67
C LEU A 9 18.94 -0.49 -14.98
N LEU A 10 19.67 -0.29 -16.06
CA LEU A 10 19.12 -0.06 -17.40
C LEU A 10 19.71 -1.07 -18.39
N TYR A 11 18.83 -1.76 -19.12
CA TYR A 11 19.19 -2.79 -20.07
C TYR A 11 18.60 -2.51 -21.46
N PRO A 12 19.45 -2.51 -22.52
CA PRO A 12 19.04 -2.80 -23.89
C PRO A 12 19.30 -4.28 -24.18
N PRO A 13 18.32 -5.17 -24.46
CA PRO A 13 16.92 -5.00 -24.88
C PRO A 13 15.87 -5.28 -23.77
N ILE A 14 14.59 -5.47 -24.14
CA ILE A 14 13.52 -5.96 -23.25
C ILE A 14 13.94 -7.26 -22.56
N LEU A 15 13.85 -7.28 -21.23
CA LEU A 15 14.06 -8.49 -20.44
C LEU A 15 12.81 -9.38 -20.50
N THR A 16 13.02 -10.68 -20.62
CA THR A 16 11.97 -11.70 -20.43
C THR A 16 11.55 -11.79 -18.97
N ASP A 17 10.37 -12.36 -18.70
CA ASP A 17 9.90 -12.56 -17.32
C ASP A 17 10.89 -13.36 -16.47
N GLU A 18 11.53 -14.39 -17.03
CA GLU A 18 12.53 -15.19 -16.33
C GLU A 18 13.73 -14.32 -15.91
N GLN A 19 14.20 -13.44 -16.81
CA GLN A 19 15.30 -12.50 -16.53
C GLN A 19 14.89 -11.46 -15.50
N ILE A 20 13.67 -10.92 -15.59
CA ILE A 20 13.14 -9.96 -14.60
C ILE A 20 13.10 -10.61 -13.22
N ARG A 21 12.55 -11.82 -13.11
CA ARG A 21 12.45 -12.57 -11.85
C ARG A 21 13.82 -12.90 -11.25
N ALA A 22 14.78 -13.32 -12.07
CA ALA A 22 16.15 -13.56 -11.64
C ALA A 22 16.81 -12.27 -11.12
N LEU A 23 16.74 -11.19 -11.91
CA LEU A 23 17.38 -9.90 -11.60
C LEU A 23 16.82 -9.27 -10.32
N THR A 24 15.49 -9.17 -10.23
CA THR A 24 14.82 -8.61 -9.05
C THR A 24 14.97 -9.51 -7.83
N GLY A 25 15.01 -10.82 -8.02
CA GLY A 25 15.37 -11.79 -6.99
C GLY A 25 16.80 -11.57 -6.46
N ALA A 26 17.76 -11.32 -7.34
CA ALA A 26 19.13 -11.00 -6.95
C ALA A 26 19.22 -9.71 -6.12
N LEU A 27 18.58 -8.63 -6.57
CA LEU A 27 18.53 -7.36 -5.85
C LEU A 27 17.94 -7.54 -4.44
N LYS A 28 16.78 -8.19 -4.33
CA LYS A 28 16.12 -8.45 -3.04
C LYS A 28 17.02 -9.25 -2.08
N ASN A 29 17.72 -10.26 -2.61
CA ASN A 29 18.53 -11.17 -1.79
C ASN A 29 20.00 -10.70 -1.62
N GLY A 30 20.37 -9.52 -2.14
CA GLY A 30 21.74 -9.01 -2.08
C GLY A 30 22.76 -9.88 -2.80
N LEU A 31 22.36 -10.52 -3.91
CA LEU A 31 23.22 -11.39 -4.70
C LEU A 31 23.96 -10.58 -5.77
N PHE A 32 25.16 -11.04 -6.14
CA PHE A 32 25.93 -10.45 -7.23
C PHE A 32 25.26 -10.73 -8.59
N LEU A 33 25.14 -9.68 -9.41
CA LEU A 33 24.45 -9.74 -10.70
C LEU A 33 25.27 -10.40 -11.83
N ASP A 34 26.56 -10.64 -11.60
CA ASP A 34 27.46 -11.33 -12.53
C ASP A 34 27.48 -12.86 -12.32
N GLN A 35 26.71 -13.36 -11.35
CA GLN A 35 26.57 -14.78 -11.04
C GLN A 35 25.16 -15.30 -11.39
N PRO A 36 25.02 -16.59 -11.73
CA PRO A 36 23.70 -17.21 -11.87
C PRO A 36 22.89 -17.10 -10.58
N VAL A 37 21.64 -16.64 -10.71
CA VAL A 37 20.70 -16.56 -9.59
C VAL A 37 20.05 -17.93 -9.40
N PRO A 38 20.07 -18.51 -8.19
CA PRO A 38 19.35 -19.75 -7.92
C PRO A 38 17.84 -19.60 -8.16
N TYR A 39 17.19 -20.58 -8.77
CA TYR A 39 15.76 -20.53 -9.10
C TYR A 39 14.84 -20.31 -7.88
N ASP A 40 15.23 -20.80 -6.70
CA ASP A 40 14.52 -20.58 -5.44
C ASP A 40 14.65 -19.14 -4.91
N LYS A 41 15.51 -18.33 -5.52
CA LYS A 41 15.71 -16.91 -5.23
C LYS A 41 15.07 -15.98 -6.24
N PHE A 42 14.39 -16.52 -7.25
CA PHE A 42 13.66 -15.71 -8.22
C PHE A 42 12.51 -15.00 -7.51
N ALA A 43 12.32 -13.72 -7.82
CA ALA A 43 11.21 -12.98 -7.27
C ALA A 43 9.87 -13.39 -7.92
N ASP A 44 8.81 -13.26 -7.15
CA ASP A 44 7.43 -13.17 -7.61
C ASP A 44 7.20 -11.79 -8.23
N ILE A 45 6.67 -11.74 -9.45
CA ILE A 45 6.44 -10.48 -10.18
C ILE A 45 4.95 -10.21 -10.29
N THR A 46 4.57 -8.95 -10.15
CA THR A 46 3.20 -8.50 -10.31
C THR A 46 3.14 -7.51 -11.46
N TYR A 47 2.20 -7.69 -12.38
CA TYR A 47 1.98 -6.71 -13.44
C TYR A 47 0.97 -5.65 -12.98
N GLU A 48 1.18 -4.42 -13.41
CA GLU A 48 0.23 -3.33 -13.17
C GLU A 48 -1.17 -3.64 -13.71
N SER A 49 -1.26 -4.42 -14.79
CA SER A 49 -2.52 -4.88 -15.36
C SER A 49 -3.33 -5.81 -14.45
N GLU A 50 -2.69 -6.47 -13.46
CA GLU A 50 -3.39 -7.34 -12.49
C GLU A 50 -4.28 -6.55 -11.53
N PHE A 51 -4.00 -5.27 -11.36
CA PHE A 51 -4.89 -4.39 -10.62
C PHE A 51 -6.20 -4.19 -11.41
N ASN A 52 -6.13 -4.08 -12.75
CA ASN A 52 -7.28 -3.88 -13.65
C ASN A 52 -8.22 -2.76 -13.13
N GLY A 53 -7.62 -1.67 -12.64
CA GLY A 53 -8.27 -0.68 -11.79
C GLY A 53 -7.99 -0.91 -10.30
N LEU A 54 -8.59 -0.13 -9.41
CA LEU A 54 -8.51 -0.40 -7.98
C LEU A 54 -9.67 -1.30 -7.55
N GLN A 55 -9.40 -2.29 -6.71
CA GLN A 55 -10.38 -3.31 -6.33
C GLN A 55 -11.27 -2.81 -5.20
N LEU A 56 -12.58 -2.75 -5.46
CA LEU A 56 -13.61 -2.49 -4.45
C LEU A 56 -13.63 -3.59 -3.37
N PRO A 57 -14.11 -3.29 -2.14
CA PRO A 57 -14.23 -4.30 -1.09
C PRO A 57 -15.23 -5.39 -1.52
N LYS A 58 -14.98 -6.64 -1.13
CA LYS A 58 -15.86 -7.77 -1.44
C LYS A 58 -16.92 -8.02 -0.37
N ASN A 59 -16.66 -7.58 0.85
CA ASN A 59 -17.47 -7.80 2.02
C ASN A 59 -17.69 -6.49 2.78
N LYS A 60 -18.09 -6.60 4.05
CA LYS A 60 -18.10 -5.46 4.98
C LYS A 60 -16.68 -4.91 5.14
N LEU A 61 -16.61 -3.59 5.17
CA LEU A 61 -15.36 -2.90 5.42
C LEU A 61 -15.32 -2.44 6.87
N ILE A 62 -14.49 -3.10 7.70
CA ILE A 62 -14.42 -2.81 9.13
C ILE A 62 -13.08 -2.18 9.51
N LYS A 63 -13.14 -1.18 10.40
CA LYS A 63 -11.96 -0.65 11.08
C LYS A 63 -11.92 -1.21 12.49
N MET A 64 -11.01 -2.16 12.71
CA MET A 64 -10.70 -2.69 14.05
C MET A 64 -9.88 -1.66 14.83
N SER A 65 -10.20 -1.49 16.13
CA SER A 65 -9.46 -0.59 17.02
C SER A 65 -9.78 -0.85 18.50
N LYS A 66 -9.15 -0.08 19.40
CA LYS A 66 -9.52 -0.04 20.82
C LYS A 66 -10.80 0.78 21.01
N LYS A 67 -11.62 0.41 21.98
CA LYS A 67 -12.93 1.00 22.26
C LYS A 67 -12.88 2.50 22.45
N LYS A 68 -11.87 2.99 23.17
CA LYS A 68 -11.64 4.43 23.35
C LYS A 68 -11.49 5.20 22.03
N HIS A 69 -10.89 4.59 21.00
CA HIS A 69 -10.67 5.22 19.71
C HIS A 69 -11.93 5.15 18.84
N VAL A 70 -12.67 4.04 18.88
CA VAL A 70 -13.99 3.96 18.24
C VAL A 70 -14.96 4.96 18.88
N ASP A 71 -14.94 5.08 20.20
CA ASP A 71 -15.78 6.02 20.93
C ASP A 71 -15.43 7.48 20.61
N ALA A 72 -14.13 7.81 20.49
CA ALA A 72 -13.69 9.12 20.00
C ALA A 72 -14.16 9.37 18.56
N PHE A 73 -13.97 8.40 17.65
CA PHE A 73 -14.43 8.54 16.26
C PHE A 73 -15.92 8.90 16.16
N PHE A 74 -16.81 8.20 16.88
CA PHE A 74 -18.25 8.54 16.84
C PHE A 74 -18.63 9.78 17.65
N LYS A 75 -17.76 10.27 18.54
CA LYS A 75 -18.01 11.49 19.31
C LYS A 75 -17.69 12.75 18.51
N ASN A 76 -16.53 12.79 17.85
CA ASN A 76 -16.02 13.98 17.17
C ASN A 76 -15.32 13.70 15.84
N GLY A 77 -15.26 12.45 15.39
CA GLY A 77 -14.62 12.06 14.13
C GLY A 77 -13.12 11.85 14.28
N THR A 78 -12.58 11.72 15.50
CA THR A 78 -11.15 11.52 15.70
C THR A 78 -10.68 10.22 15.05
N LEU A 79 -9.77 10.32 14.08
CA LEU A 79 -9.05 9.20 13.48
C LEU A 79 -7.56 9.45 13.51
N GLN A 80 -6.79 8.36 13.58
CA GLN A 80 -5.39 8.38 13.23
C GLN A 80 -5.22 7.95 11.77
N LEU A 81 -4.55 8.77 10.97
CA LEU A 81 -4.05 8.37 9.66
C LEU A 81 -2.55 8.11 9.77
N GLY A 82 -2.12 6.93 9.33
CA GLY A 82 -0.73 6.51 9.34
C GLY A 82 0.03 7.09 8.15
N THR A 83 1.35 6.93 8.15
CA THR A 83 2.24 7.10 6.98
C THR A 83 2.89 5.76 6.68
N PHE A 84 3.45 5.55 5.49
CA PHE A 84 4.22 4.33 5.24
C PHE A 84 5.40 4.19 6.21
N GLU A 85 6.06 5.30 6.58
CA GLU A 85 7.12 5.31 7.59
C GLU A 85 6.64 4.89 8.98
N TYR A 86 5.43 5.31 9.38
CA TYR A 86 4.82 4.87 10.63
C TYR A 86 4.65 3.34 10.67
N TYR A 87 4.17 2.73 9.58
CA TYR A 87 3.98 1.28 9.50
C TYR A 87 5.30 0.51 9.41
N ARG A 88 6.35 1.06 8.79
CA ARG A 88 7.71 0.47 8.82
C ARG A 88 8.27 0.32 10.22
N ASN A 89 8.00 1.32 11.07
CA ASN A 89 8.61 1.45 12.39
C ASN A 89 7.66 1.11 13.54
N HIS A 90 6.50 0.51 13.25
CA HIS A 90 5.52 0.19 14.27
C HIS A 90 6.05 -0.87 15.26
N GLU A 91 5.68 -0.76 16.54
CA GLU A 91 6.13 -1.70 17.58
C GLU A 91 5.41 -3.05 17.51
N ASN A 92 4.11 -3.04 17.21
CA ASN A 92 3.33 -4.27 17.02
C ASN A 92 3.68 -4.93 15.67
N GLU A 93 4.17 -6.17 15.72
CA GLU A 93 4.61 -6.97 14.55
C GLU A 93 3.48 -7.32 13.56
N GLU A 94 2.22 -7.33 13.98
CA GLU A 94 1.07 -7.45 13.07
C GLU A 94 0.87 -6.18 12.26
N VAL A 95 1.27 -5.01 12.78
CA VAL A 95 1.16 -3.74 12.07
C VAL A 95 2.45 -3.42 11.30
N LYS A 96 3.59 -3.91 11.80
CA LYS A 96 4.92 -3.60 11.28
C LYS A 96 5.19 -4.29 9.95
N ASP A 97 5.34 -3.48 8.91
CA ASP A 97 5.86 -3.92 7.61
C ASP A 97 7.13 -3.12 7.28
N VAL A 98 8.30 -3.71 7.53
CA VAL A 98 9.59 -3.05 7.28
C VAL A 98 9.81 -2.66 5.81
N GLU A 99 9.10 -3.30 4.88
CA GLU A 99 9.13 -3.00 3.45
C GLU A 99 7.95 -2.10 3.03
N GLU A 100 7.21 -1.52 3.96
CA GLU A 100 6.07 -0.66 3.63
C GLU A 100 6.53 0.56 2.83
N GLY A 101 5.89 0.81 1.68
CA GLY A 101 6.27 1.89 0.76
C GLY A 101 7.55 1.62 -0.04
N SER A 102 8.19 0.46 0.12
CA SER A 102 9.30 -0.01 -0.70
C SER A 102 8.81 -0.98 -1.79
N THR A 103 9.32 -0.85 -3.01
CA THR A 103 8.94 -1.69 -4.16
C THR A 103 10.08 -1.71 -5.18
N ILE A 104 10.30 -2.87 -5.81
CA ILE A 104 11.12 -2.94 -7.03
C ILE A 104 10.20 -2.69 -8.22
N LEU A 105 10.44 -1.61 -8.95
CA LEU A 105 9.72 -1.24 -10.14
C LEU A 105 10.48 -1.68 -11.38
N VAL A 106 9.77 -2.27 -12.34
CA VAL A 106 10.30 -2.67 -13.63
C VAL A 106 9.50 -1.96 -14.71
N GLY A 107 10.13 -1.01 -15.38
CA GLY A 107 9.55 -0.29 -16.51
C GLY A 107 10.16 -0.77 -17.82
N SER A 108 9.35 -1.14 -18.81
CA SER A 108 9.85 -1.52 -20.13
C SER A 108 9.10 -0.82 -21.27
N ASN A 109 9.83 -0.53 -22.36
CA ASN A 109 9.28 -0.22 -23.68
C ASN A 109 9.99 -1.07 -24.74
N SER A 110 9.74 -0.84 -26.04
CA SER A 110 10.31 -1.68 -27.12
C SER A 110 11.84 -1.73 -27.16
N LYS A 111 12.54 -0.79 -26.50
CA LYS A 111 13.99 -0.63 -26.58
C LYS A 111 14.70 -1.00 -25.28
N ASN A 112 14.12 -0.63 -24.15
CA ASN A 112 14.80 -0.65 -22.87
C ASN A 112 13.95 -1.28 -21.78
N THR A 113 14.61 -1.87 -20.79
CA THR A 113 14.04 -2.22 -19.48
C THR A 113 14.85 -1.54 -18.38
N ALA A 114 14.17 -0.79 -17.51
CA ALA A 114 14.74 -0.28 -16.28
C ALA A 114 14.21 -1.05 -15.07
N VAL A 115 15.11 -1.36 -14.14
CA VAL A 115 14.79 -1.96 -12.85
C VAL A 115 15.25 -1.01 -11.76
N ILE A 116 14.33 -0.64 -10.87
CA ILE A 116 14.54 0.41 -9.87
C ILE A 116 14.02 -0.07 -8.53
N THR A 117 14.86 -0.05 -7.50
CA THR A 117 14.38 -0.22 -6.13
C THR A 117 14.05 1.15 -5.56
N ILE A 118 12.79 1.40 -5.23
CA ILE A 118 12.34 2.67 -4.67
C ILE A 118 11.74 2.51 -3.29
N THR A 119 11.88 3.53 -2.47
CA THR A 119 11.02 3.79 -1.31
C THR A 119 10.33 5.13 -1.53
N GLY A 120 9.00 5.17 -1.46
CA GLY A 120 8.20 6.34 -1.77
C GLY A 120 6.98 6.51 -0.86
N GLY A 121 6.05 7.37 -1.28
CA GLY A 121 4.82 7.67 -0.56
C GLY A 121 5.01 8.56 0.68
N PHE A 122 6.07 9.37 0.69
CA PHE A 122 6.39 10.28 1.80
C PHE A 122 5.39 11.42 1.96
N ASP A 123 4.45 11.57 1.04
CA ASP A 123 3.39 12.56 0.96
C ASP A 123 1.99 11.91 1.10
N HIS A 124 1.93 10.62 1.48
CA HIS A 124 0.68 9.87 1.56
C HIS A 124 0.29 9.53 3.00
N TYR A 125 -0.91 9.98 3.40
CA TYR A 125 -1.59 9.37 4.54
C TYR A 125 -2.24 8.06 4.14
N VAL A 126 -2.25 7.09 5.05
CA VAL A 126 -2.70 5.71 4.83
C VAL A 126 -3.65 5.29 5.95
N PHE A 127 -4.78 4.73 5.59
CA PHE A 127 -5.77 4.17 6.52
C PHE A 127 -6.18 2.76 6.11
N CYS A 128 -5.79 1.80 6.94
CA CYS A 128 -6.01 0.37 6.70
C CYS A 128 -7.28 -0.11 7.41
N CYS A 129 -8.08 -0.90 6.70
CA CYS A 129 -9.30 -1.55 7.15
C CYS A 129 -9.25 -3.05 6.77
N PHE A 130 -10.20 -3.82 7.29
CA PHE A 130 -10.35 -5.24 7.00
C PHE A 130 -11.59 -5.46 6.12
N ASP A 131 -11.41 -6.18 5.01
CA ASP A 131 -12.48 -6.49 4.04
C ASP A 131 -13.17 -7.83 4.36
N GLY A 132 -13.92 -7.87 5.46
CA GLY A 132 -14.57 -9.09 5.90
C GLY A 132 -15.42 -8.90 7.15
N GLU A 133 -16.00 -10.01 7.59
CA GLU A 133 -16.69 -10.05 8.88
C GLU A 133 -15.70 -9.93 10.04
N ALA A 134 -16.16 -9.40 11.16
CA ALA A 134 -15.32 -9.25 12.33
C ALA A 134 -14.94 -10.61 12.91
N ASP A 135 -13.64 -10.90 12.86
CA ASP A 135 -13.04 -12.08 13.46
C ASP A 135 -12.34 -11.70 14.77
N GLN A 136 -12.79 -12.28 15.88
CA GLN A 136 -12.24 -12.00 17.21
C GLN A 136 -10.79 -12.47 17.36
N GLU A 137 -10.35 -13.49 16.64
CA GLU A 137 -8.96 -13.94 16.65
C GLU A 137 -8.06 -12.90 15.97
N ILE A 138 -8.50 -12.37 14.83
CA ILE A 138 -7.78 -11.31 14.11
C ILE A 138 -7.75 -10.03 14.94
N ILE A 139 -8.89 -9.59 15.49
CA ILE A 139 -8.99 -8.40 16.35
C ILE A 139 -7.98 -8.47 17.51
N LYS A 140 -7.88 -9.64 18.16
CA LYS A 140 -6.96 -9.85 19.29
C LYS A 140 -5.49 -9.81 18.88
N LYS A 141 -5.11 -10.32 17.70
CA LYS A 141 -3.73 -10.24 17.19
C LYS A 141 -3.24 -8.79 17.09
N PHE A 142 -4.12 -7.86 16.73
CA PHE A 142 -3.81 -6.43 16.70
C PHE A 142 -3.98 -5.72 18.05
N GLU A 143 -4.23 -6.45 19.15
CA GLU A 143 -4.50 -5.90 20.48
C GLU A 143 -5.67 -4.91 20.51
N TYR A 144 -6.67 -5.17 19.67
CA TYR A 144 -7.92 -4.42 19.61
C TYR A 144 -9.03 -5.14 20.37
N ASP A 145 -10.12 -4.43 20.66
CA ASP A 145 -11.25 -4.95 21.42
C ASP A 145 -12.62 -4.64 20.78
N THR A 146 -12.64 -3.87 19.69
CA THR A 146 -13.86 -3.52 18.97
C THR A 146 -13.57 -3.10 17.52
N TYR A 147 -14.61 -2.73 16.80
CA TYR A 147 -14.53 -2.22 15.45
C TYR A 147 -15.72 -1.32 15.13
N PHE A 148 -15.63 -0.61 14.01
CA PHE A 148 -16.78 0.00 13.35
C PHE A 148 -16.78 -0.36 11.87
N GLU A 149 -17.92 -0.20 11.22
CA GLU A 149 -18.09 -0.49 9.80
C GLU A 149 -18.15 0.80 9.00
N ILE A 150 -17.49 0.81 7.85
CA ILE A 150 -17.56 1.84 6.81
C ILE A 150 -18.58 1.35 5.78
N ILE A 151 -19.77 1.95 5.79
CA ILE A 151 -20.90 1.54 4.94
C ILE A 151 -20.90 2.22 3.58
N ASP A 152 -20.15 3.32 3.45
CA ASP A 152 -19.93 4.03 2.18
C ASP A 152 -18.44 4.42 2.09
N PRO A 153 -17.59 3.55 1.52
CA PRO A 153 -16.15 3.79 1.40
C PRO A 153 -15.83 5.05 0.58
N GLU A 154 -16.58 5.34 -0.47
CA GLU A 154 -16.36 6.52 -1.32
C GLU A 154 -16.71 7.82 -0.57
N GLY A 155 -17.86 7.84 0.11
CA GLY A 155 -18.27 8.95 0.96
C GLY A 155 -17.28 9.21 2.09
N PHE A 156 -16.83 8.13 2.77
CA PHE A 156 -15.81 8.18 3.81
C PHE A 156 -14.49 8.77 3.28
N GLN A 157 -13.99 8.26 2.14
CA GLN A 157 -12.76 8.75 1.53
C GLN A 157 -12.86 10.24 1.20
N ARG A 158 -13.95 10.64 0.54
CA ARG A 158 -14.18 12.03 0.13
C ARG A 158 -14.24 12.99 1.32
N ALA A 159 -14.89 12.60 2.42
CA ALA A 159 -14.96 13.43 3.62
C ALA A 159 -13.57 13.71 4.21
N ILE A 160 -12.69 12.70 4.21
CA ILE A 160 -11.30 12.87 4.65
C ILE A 160 -10.50 13.68 3.63
N SER A 161 -10.63 13.41 2.33
CA SER A 161 -9.93 14.13 1.26
C SER A 161 -10.17 15.63 1.32
N GLN A 162 -11.43 16.05 1.51
CA GLN A 162 -11.81 17.46 1.63
C GLN A 162 -11.15 18.13 2.84
N LYS A 163 -11.11 17.44 3.97
CA LYS A 163 -10.51 17.99 5.20
C LYS A 163 -8.99 18.13 5.09
N LEU A 164 -8.35 17.19 4.39
CA LEU A 164 -6.91 17.18 4.18
C LEU A 164 -6.43 18.11 3.05
N ASN A 165 -7.34 18.59 2.20
CA ASN A 165 -7.00 19.18 0.90
C ASN A 165 -6.10 18.24 0.07
N ALA A 166 -6.46 16.95 0.02
CA ALA A 166 -5.70 15.96 -0.71
C ALA A 166 -5.73 16.21 -2.22
N GLU A 167 -4.58 16.14 -2.89
CA GLU A 167 -4.47 16.27 -4.34
C GLU A 167 -5.06 15.06 -5.07
N LEU A 168 -4.90 13.89 -4.45
CA LEU A 168 -5.38 12.61 -4.94
C LEU A 168 -5.80 11.75 -3.76
N SER A 169 -6.84 10.93 -3.96
CA SER A 169 -7.20 9.87 -3.02
C SER A 169 -7.56 8.61 -3.77
N LYS A 170 -7.12 7.47 -3.25
CA LYS A 170 -7.30 6.15 -3.86
C LYS A 170 -7.64 5.12 -2.80
N GLN A 171 -8.42 4.12 -3.14
CA GLN A 171 -8.77 3.04 -2.23
C GLN A 171 -8.78 1.70 -2.97
N SER A 172 -8.26 0.64 -2.36
CA SER A 172 -8.24 -0.69 -2.96
C SER A 172 -8.00 -1.77 -1.92
N ARG A 173 -8.42 -3.00 -2.25
CA ARG A 173 -7.88 -4.22 -1.64
C ARG A 173 -6.39 -4.35 -1.98
N CYS A 174 -5.62 -4.89 -1.04
CA CYS A 174 -4.22 -5.22 -1.28
C CYS A 174 -4.09 -6.54 -2.05
N LEU A 175 -3.11 -6.60 -2.96
CA LEU A 175 -2.62 -7.85 -3.56
C LEU A 175 -1.52 -8.42 -2.68
N TYR A 176 -1.60 -9.73 -2.42
CA TYR A 176 -0.65 -10.45 -1.60
C TYR A 176 0.28 -11.27 -2.47
N ARG A 177 1.59 -11.00 -2.35
CA ARG A 177 2.65 -11.58 -3.16
C ARG A 177 3.82 -11.95 -2.29
N ASP A 178 4.64 -12.89 -2.73
CA ASP A 178 5.84 -13.26 -1.97
C ASP A 178 6.92 -12.16 -2.08
N ASP A 179 6.84 -11.33 -3.13
CA ASP A 179 7.75 -10.20 -3.36
C ASP A 179 6.99 -8.94 -3.81
N LYS A 180 7.53 -7.76 -3.48
CA LYS A 180 7.00 -6.46 -3.93
C LYS A 180 7.71 -6.01 -5.21
N VAL A 181 7.48 -6.75 -6.30
CA VAL A 181 7.98 -6.38 -7.64
C VAL A 181 6.80 -6.02 -8.54
N LEU A 182 6.82 -4.80 -9.08
CA LEU A 182 5.78 -4.29 -9.97
C LEU A 182 6.33 -4.01 -11.36
N VAL A 183 5.73 -4.66 -12.36
CA VAL A 183 6.10 -4.56 -13.76
C VAL A 183 5.07 -3.73 -14.52
N SER A 184 5.54 -2.69 -15.20
CA SER A 184 4.74 -1.75 -15.99
C SER A 184 5.30 -1.58 -17.40
N GLN A 185 4.40 -1.49 -18.38
CA GLN A 185 4.76 -1.03 -19.72
C GLN A 185 4.69 0.49 -19.75
N VAL A 186 5.76 1.13 -20.22
CA VAL A 186 5.81 2.59 -20.40
C VAL A 186 5.76 2.97 -21.86
N SER A 187 5.48 4.24 -22.11
CA SER A 187 5.46 4.77 -23.48
C SER A 187 6.87 4.80 -24.09
N GLU A 188 6.93 4.85 -25.42
CA GLU A 188 8.19 4.91 -26.17
C GLU A 188 8.96 6.22 -25.92
N GLU A 189 8.25 7.27 -25.48
CA GLU A 189 8.81 8.58 -25.12
C GLU A 189 9.37 8.63 -23.69
N PHE A 190 9.17 7.57 -22.88
CA PHE A 190 9.70 7.52 -21.53
C PHE A 190 11.23 7.53 -21.56
N ASN A 191 11.82 8.56 -20.94
CA ASN A 191 13.26 8.75 -20.94
C ASN A 191 13.90 8.07 -19.73
N PHE A 192 14.48 6.89 -19.96
CA PHE A 192 15.22 6.13 -18.95
C PHE A 192 16.59 6.73 -18.61
N ASP A 193 17.12 7.68 -19.38
CA ASP A 193 18.42 8.29 -19.09
C ASP A 193 18.33 9.38 -18.00
N VAL A 194 17.12 9.74 -17.59
CA VAL A 194 16.87 10.80 -16.60
C VAL A 194 16.30 10.20 -15.32
N LEU A 195 17.20 10.01 -14.34
CA LEU A 195 16.82 9.77 -12.95
C LEU A 195 16.09 11.00 -12.40
N SER A 196 14.77 10.93 -12.38
CA SER A 196 13.92 12.01 -11.87
C SER A 196 12.79 11.45 -11.02
N SER A 197 12.08 12.34 -10.33
CA SER A 197 10.84 11.99 -9.63
C SER A 197 9.77 11.38 -10.55
N HIS A 198 9.86 11.56 -11.88
CA HIS A 198 8.96 10.89 -12.81
C HIS A 198 9.15 9.37 -12.84
N MET A 199 10.29 8.86 -12.38
CA MET A 199 10.47 7.41 -12.21
C MET A 199 9.57 6.84 -11.13
N GLU A 200 9.08 7.65 -10.18
CA GLU A 200 8.04 7.23 -9.24
C GLU A 200 6.70 6.95 -9.93
N ASN A 201 6.45 7.54 -11.11
CA ASN A 201 5.25 7.25 -11.88
C ASN A 201 5.28 5.87 -12.53
N LEU A 202 6.43 5.17 -12.51
CA LEU A 202 6.48 3.75 -12.85
C LEU A 202 5.60 2.98 -11.85
N GLY A 203 4.57 2.30 -12.34
CA GLY A 203 3.65 1.51 -11.51
C GLY A 203 2.53 2.27 -10.80
N ASP A 204 2.29 3.55 -11.14
CA ASP A 204 1.22 4.42 -10.61
C ASP A 204 1.10 4.31 -9.06
N VAL A 205 -0.09 4.51 -8.50
CA VAL A 205 -0.44 4.27 -7.10
C VAL A 205 -0.50 2.78 -6.75
N SER A 206 -0.48 1.88 -7.73
CA SER A 206 -0.67 0.43 -7.56
C SER A 206 0.40 -0.20 -6.66
N LYS A 207 1.64 0.31 -6.70
CA LYS A 207 2.73 -0.11 -5.80
C LYS A 207 2.37 -0.03 -4.31
N PHE A 208 1.50 0.91 -3.93
CA PHE A 208 1.06 1.08 -2.54
C PHE A 208 -0.01 0.07 -2.10
N PHE A 209 -0.42 -0.84 -2.98
CA PHE A 209 -1.41 -1.87 -2.69
C PHE A 209 -0.84 -3.29 -2.80
N ILE A 210 0.49 -3.46 -2.89
CA ILE A 210 1.15 -4.77 -2.79
C ILE A 210 1.62 -4.99 -1.34
N LYS A 211 1.23 -6.12 -0.76
CA LYS A 211 1.72 -6.57 0.56
C LYS A 211 2.37 -7.94 0.44
N HIS A 212 3.32 -8.18 1.33
CA HIS A 212 3.90 -9.52 1.48
C HIS A 212 2.82 -10.52 1.91
N LYS A 213 2.86 -11.74 1.36
CA LYS A 213 1.88 -12.81 1.61
C LYS A 213 1.69 -13.19 3.07
N ARG A 214 2.71 -12.97 3.90
CA ARG A 214 2.63 -13.11 5.37
C ARG A 214 1.51 -12.29 6.01
N PHE A 215 1.03 -11.24 5.34
CA PHE A 215 -0.07 -10.39 5.79
C PHE A 215 -1.43 -10.76 5.20
N GLN A 216 -1.52 -11.84 4.44
CA GLN A 216 -2.76 -12.21 3.74
C GLN A 216 -3.94 -12.42 4.69
N HIS A 217 -3.69 -12.87 5.92
CA HIS A 217 -4.74 -13.01 6.95
C HIS A 217 -5.38 -11.68 7.35
N GLN A 218 -4.72 -10.55 7.09
CA GLN A 218 -5.24 -9.22 7.41
C GLN A 218 -6.31 -8.76 6.43
N ASN A 219 -6.42 -9.41 5.26
CA ASN A 219 -7.41 -9.09 4.22
C ASN A 219 -7.65 -7.57 4.06
N GLU A 220 -6.55 -6.85 4.00
CA GLU A 220 -6.49 -5.40 4.07
C GLU A 220 -7.16 -4.74 2.86
N PHE A 221 -7.98 -3.75 3.19
CA PHE A 221 -8.46 -2.73 2.27
C PHE A 221 -7.91 -1.39 2.73
N ARG A 222 -7.27 -0.68 1.81
CA ARG A 222 -6.45 0.48 2.11
C ARG A 222 -7.02 1.71 1.46
N PHE A 223 -7.08 2.80 2.21
CA PHE A 223 -7.26 4.15 1.70
C PHE A 223 -5.93 4.88 1.75
N ILE A 224 -5.63 5.65 0.69
CA ILE A 224 -4.49 6.55 0.65
C ILE A 224 -4.92 7.95 0.20
N TRP A 225 -4.27 8.97 0.75
CA TRP A 225 -4.47 10.38 0.40
C TRP A 225 -3.11 11.04 0.17
N LYS A 226 -2.91 11.52 -1.06
CA LYS A 226 -1.72 12.25 -1.49
C LYS A 226 -1.85 13.72 -1.13
N LEU A 227 -0.81 14.29 -0.53
CA LEU A 227 -0.73 15.70 -0.19
C LEU A 227 0.29 16.46 -1.07
N PRO A 228 0.17 17.80 -1.18
CA PRO A 228 1.11 18.60 -1.96
C PRO A 228 2.55 18.60 -1.39
N ASN A 229 2.72 18.21 -0.13
CA ASN A 229 3.99 18.24 0.57
C ASN A 229 4.27 16.90 1.26
N ASP A 230 5.54 16.60 1.46
CA ASP A 230 5.96 15.46 2.26
C ASP A 230 5.47 15.60 3.72
N ILE A 231 5.20 14.45 4.33
CA ILE A 231 4.73 14.26 5.70
C ILE A 231 5.63 13.23 6.39
N GLU A 232 6.00 13.54 7.64
CA GLU A 232 6.94 12.67 8.38
C GLU A 232 6.23 11.83 9.43
N LYS A 233 5.06 12.27 9.91
CA LYS A 233 4.40 11.68 11.08
C LYS A 233 2.96 11.31 10.78
N PRO A 234 2.42 10.27 11.44
CA PRO A 234 0.99 10.05 11.45
C PRO A 234 0.28 11.27 12.06
N ILE A 235 -0.98 11.45 11.71
CA ILE A 235 -1.82 12.51 12.29
C ILE A 235 -2.97 11.91 13.07
N ILE A 236 -3.37 12.60 14.14
CA ILE A 236 -4.62 12.39 14.83
C ILE A 236 -5.44 13.67 14.64
N MET A 237 -6.58 13.55 13.95
CA MET A 237 -7.40 14.69 13.57
C MET A 237 -8.88 14.32 13.58
N ASP A 238 -9.73 15.33 13.76
CA ASP A 238 -11.18 15.20 13.73
C ASP A 238 -11.73 15.32 12.29
N PHE A 239 -12.43 14.27 11.84
CA PHE A 239 -13.14 14.16 10.58
C PHE A 239 -14.64 13.94 10.83
N PRO A 240 -15.37 14.92 11.39
CA PRO A 240 -16.76 14.72 11.81
C PRO A 240 -17.69 14.30 10.66
N GLU A 241 -17.42 14.77 9.44
CA GLU A 241 -18.19 14.39 8.25
C GLU A 241 -18.04 12.90 7.88
N ALA A 242 -16.92 12.27 8.23
CA ALA A 242 -16.68 10.86 7.95
C ALA A 242 -17.61 9.92 8.75
N ILE A 243 -18.13 10.39 9.89
CA ILE A 243 -19.03 9.62 10.76
C ILE A 243 -20.30 9.19 10.01
N LYS A 244 -20.81 10.04 9.11
CA LYS A 244 -22.06 9.78 8.34
C LYS A 244 -21.98 8.55 7.45
N PHE A 245 -20.76 8.13 7.11
CA PHE A 245 -20.47 6.98 6.24
C PHE A 245 -20.07 5.74 7.02
N CYS A 246 -20.26 5.76 8.35
CA CYS A 246 -19.88 4.69 9.24
C CYS A 246 -21.02 4.33 10.20
N GLN A 247 -21.00 3.10 10.70
CA GLN A 247 -21.89 2.65 11.77
C GLN A 247 -21.14 1.90 12.86
N ARG A 248 -21.62 2.06 14.10
CA ARG A 248 -21.15 1.22 15.21
C ARG A 248 -21.59 -0.21 15.00
N GLN A 249 -20.80 -1.15 15.53
CA GLN A 249 -21.26 -2.51 15.74
C GLN A 249 -22.61 -2.47 16.47
N LYS A 250 -23.66 -3.01 15.85
CA LYS A 250 -24.88 -3.34 16.60
C LYS A 250 -24.45 -4.45 17.56
N ASN A 251 -24.59 -4.23 18.87
CA ASN A 251 -24.33 -5.29 19.85
C ASN A 251 -25.01 -6.56 19.34
N PRO A 252 -24.29 -7.69 19.21
CA PRO A 252 -24.96 -8.94 18.94
C PRO A 252 -26.00 -9.12 20.04
N SER A 253 -27.25 -9.33 19.66
CA SER A 253 -28.30 -9.69 20.61
C SER A 253 -27.75 -10.79 21.52
N PRO A 254 -27.90 -10.70 22.85
CA PRO A 254 -27.52 -11.80 23.71
C PRO A 254 -28.27 -13.05 23.20
N THR A 255 -27.48 -14.05 22.82
CA THR A 255 -27.98 -15.37 22.43
C THR A 255 -28.39 -16.15 23.67
#